data_AF-A0A6I7ZA68-F1
#
_entry.id   AF-A0A6I7ZA68-F1
#
_cell.length_a   1.000
_cell.length_b   1.000
_cell.length_c   1.000
_cell.angle_alpha   90.00
_cell.angle_beta   90.00
_cell.angle_gamma   90.00
#
_symmetry.space_group_name_H-M   'P 1'
#
loop_
_entity.id
_entity.type
_entity.pdbx_description
1 polymer ?
#
loop_
_entity_poly.entity_id
_entity_poly.type
_entity_poly.pdbx_seq_one_letter_code
_entity_poly.pdbx_strand_id
1 'polypeptide(L)'
;MLKKLSSIATIAVICVLFLAGCNNKKDNNKEVKVSESSVTKKSSISASSSKSSASSVSNSSESSQSSSSTEASSSSTDSSESAAVNQAAPYAVDVTQFSSPATFNLRGVNVPPSITLQNNGGTTVTFASRQSNSGDQFAAQVDTIPTKEIRVFSQDGSGIRTVKVNTQITLTQHLSGTGGQDQNNVMYLINNKNGGLSLITPNYAGNVEPDQMDVMLEAVQ
;
A
#
# COMPACT_ATOMS: atom_id res chain seq x y z
N MET A 1 22.89 19.79 64.97
CA MET A 1 21.48 20.27 65.04
C MET A 1 21.33 21.48 64.15
N LEU A 2 20.44 21.46 63.14
CA LEU A 2 19.41 22.50 62.91
C LEU A 2 18.51 22.06 61.75
N LYS A 3 17.20 22.19 61.92
CA LYS A 3 16.19 21.87 60.90
C LYS A 3 15.97 23.09 60.01
N LYS A 4 15.51 22.87 58.77
CA LYS A 4 14.46 23.68 58.15
C LYS A 4 13.78 22.89 57.02
N LEU A 5 12.56 22.42 57.30
CA LEU A 5 11.61 22.10 56.24
C LEU A 5 11.04 23.43 55.70
N SER A 6 10.66 23.45 54.42
CA SER A 6 9.72 24.45 53.91
C SER A 6 8.70 23.73 53.04
N SER A 7 7.46 23.68 53.52
CA SER A 7 6.33 23.12 52.79
C SER A 7 5.69 24.23 51.95
N ILE A 8 5.50 23.98 50.66
CA ILE A 8 4.60 24.78 49.83
C ILE A 8 3.43 23.90 49.45
N ALA A 9 2.28 24.16 50.06
CA ALA A 9 1.01 23.55 49.71
C ALA A 9 0.32 24.42 48.65
N THR A 10 0.14 23.88 47.45
CA THR A 10 -0.60 24.57 46.38
C THR A 10 -1.99 23.98 46.29
N ILE A 11 -2.98 24.71 46.81
CA ILE A 11 -4.40 24.36 46.72
C ILE A 11 -4.89 24.69 45.30
N ALA A 12 -5.43 23.70 44.60
CA ALA A 12 -6.09 23.89 43.31
C ALA A 12 -7.57 23.48 43.43
N VAL A 13 -8.45 24.48 43.54
CA VAL A 13 -9.90 24.31 43.47
C VAL A 13 -10.34 24.45 42.01
N ILE A 14 -10.81 23.37 41.39
CA ILE A 14 -11.60 23.42 40.15
C ILE A 14 -12.75 22.42 40.26
N CYS A 15 -13.94 22.92 40.57
CA CYS A 15 -15.20 22.19 40.38
C CYS A 15 -15.84 22.63 39.06
N VAL A 16 -15.88 21.74 38.07
CA VAL A 16 -16.77 21.90 36.89
C VAL A 16 -17.43 20.56 36.62
N LEU A 17 -18.66 20.39 37.09
CA LEU A 17 -19.56 19.30 36.74
C LEU A 17 -20.78 19.86 36.01
N PHE A 18 -20.72 19.89 34.67
CA PHE A 18 -21.87 20.14 33.81
C PHE A 18 -21.85 19.22 32.60
N LEU A 19 -22.48 18.06 32.73
CA LEU A 19 -22.90 17.21 31.61
C LEU A 19 -24.34 16.75 31.88
N ALA A 20 -25.29 17.66 31.65
CA ALA A 20 -26.70 17.31 31.55
C ALA A 20 -26.96 16.63 30.20
N GLY A 21 -27.33 15.35 30.21
CA GLY A 21 -27.58 14.59 28.99
C GLY A 21 -28.85 15.04 28.28
N CYS A 22 -28.74 15.44 27.01
CA CYS A 22 -29.88 15.62 26.12
C CYS A 22 -30.29 14.27 25.53
N ASN A 23 -31.31 13.65 26.10
CA ASN A 23 -31.83 12.36 25.64
C ASN A 23 -32.91 12.61 24.56
N ASN A 24 -32.62 12.33 23.30
CA ASN A 24 -33.57 12.53 22.20
C ASN A 24 -34.75 11.56 22.31
N LYS A 25 -35.93 12.08 22.67
CA LYS A 25 -37.18 11.32 22.66
C LYS A 25 -37.74 11.26 21.24
N LYS A 26 -38.08 10.05 20.79
CA LYS A 26 -38.79 9.81 19.53
C LYS A 26 -40.18 10.42 19.60
N ASP A 27 -40.54 11.22 18.59
CA ASP A 27 -41.93 11.39 18.20
C ASP A 27 -42.21 10.57 16.95
N ASN A 28 -43.31 9.85 16.98
CA ASN A 28 -43.69 8.86 15.99
C ASN A 28 -44.95 9.32 15.28
N ASN A 29 -44.94 9.21 13.95
CA ASN A 29 -46.10 9.00 13.09
C ASN A 29 -47.12 10.15 12.92
N LYS A 30 -47.26 10.62 11.67
CA LYS A 30 -48.58 10.94 11.13
C LYS A 30 -48.71 10.37 9.72
N GLU A 31 -49.57 9.36 9.62
CA GLU A 31 -49.88 8.56 8.43
C GLU A 31 -50.73 9.35 7.42
N VAL A 32 -50.46 9.17 6.12
CA VAL A 32 -51.45 9.34 5.04
C VAL A 32 -51.30 8.22 4.00
N LYS A 33 -52.33 7.36 3.95
CA LYS A 33 -52.73 6.40 2.90
C LYS A 33 -52.71 6.98 1.46
N VAL A 34 -52.79 6.24 0.33
CA VAL A 34 -52.77 4.81 -0.09
C VAL A 34 -52.70 4.84 -1.63
N SER A 35 -52.10 3.83 -2.29
CA SER A 35 -52.65 3.22 -3.52
C SER A 35 -51.90 1.93 -3.88
N GLU A 36 -52.63 0.94 -4.40
CA GLU A 36 -52.20 -0.46 -4.57
C GLU A 36 -51.65 -0.80 -5.98
N SER A 37 -51.16 -2.05 -6.09
CA SER A 37 -50.96 -2.85 -7.32
C SER A 37 -49.65 -2.63 -8.11
N SER A 38 -49.05 -3.63 -8.78
CA SER A 38 -49.10 -5.11 -8.65
C SER A 38 -48.09 -5.76 -9.64
N VAL A 39 -47.45 -6.89 -9.27
CA VAL A 39 -47.14 -8.03 -10.16
C VAL A 39 -46.10 -7.88 -11.32
N THR A 40 -44.89 -8.40 -11.05
CA THR A 40 -43.96 -9.22 -11.90
C THR A 40 -43.65 -8.98 -13.40
N LYS A 41 -42.33 -9.13 -13.69
CA LYS A 41 -41.69 -9.95 -14.76
C LYS A 41 -41.56 -9.47 -16.24
N LYS A 42 -40.26 -9.42 -16.66
CA LYS A 42 -39.65 -10.05 -17.88
C LYS A 42 -39.42 -9.22 -19.19
N SER A 43 -38.13 -9.07 -19.53
CA SER A 43 -37.47 -9.12 -20.86
C SER A 43 -37.95 -8.32 -22.10
N SER A 44 -37.02 -7.56 -22.70
CA SER A 44 -36.51 -7.71 -24.10
C SER A 44 -35.48 -6.58 -24.37
N ILE A 45 -34.22 -6.85 -24.71
CA ILE A 45 -33.68 -7.15 -26.05
C ILE A 45 -34.21 -6.21 -27.16
N SER A 46 -33.34 -5.36 -27.69
CA SER A 46 -33.34 -4.92 -29.10
C SER A 46 -31.94 -4.43 -29.49
N ALA A 47 -31.50 -4.75 -30.70
CA ALA A 47 -30.15 -4.51 -31.20
C ALA A 47 -30.18 -3.83 -32.58
N SER A 48 -28.98 -3.49 -33.12
CA SER A 48 -28.75 -2.85 -34.44
C SER A 48 -29.16 -1.36 -34.54
N SER A 49 -28.62 -0.49 -35.41
CA SER A 49 -27.61 -0.59 -36.50
C SER A 49 -27.11 0.85 -36.83
N SER A 50 -26.03 1.14 -37.57
CA SER A 50 -24.79 0.45 -38.02
C SER A 50 -23.94 1.44 -38.86
N LYS A 51 -22.71 1.06 -39.28
CA LYS A 51 -21.88 1.70 -40.35
C LYS A 51 -21.27 3.09 -40.04
N SER A 52 -20.14 3.53 -40.64
CA SER A 52 -19.08 2.86 -41.44
C SER A 52 -17.93 3.83 -41.75
N SER A 53 -16.68 3.34 -41.80
CA SER A 53 -15.64 3.91 -42.67
C SER A 53 -14.48 2.90 -42.82
N ALA A 54 -14.07 2.60 -44.05
CA ALA A 54 -12.98 1.69 -44.36
C ALA A 54 -12.10 2.24 -45.50
N SER A 55 -10.79 2.04 -45.36
CA SER A 55 -9.77 2.13 -46.42
C SER A 55 -8.51 1.42 -45.86
N SER A 56 -8.03 0.25 -46.33
CA SER A 56 -7.43 -0.06 -47.66
C SER A 56 -6.20 0.81 -47.95
N VAL A 57 -5.00 0.35 -48.33
CA VAL A 57 -4.37 -0.95 -48.69
C VAL A 57 -2.83 -0.76 -48.46
N SER A 58 -1.90 -1.73 -48.42
CA SER A 58 -1.51 -2.71 -49.47
C SER A 58 -0.38 -3.67 -49.03
N ASN A 59 -0.39 -4.92 -49.53
CA ASN A 59 0.68 -5.79 -50.09
C ASN A 59 2.21 -5.50 -49.86
N SER A 60 3.15 -6.47 -49.87
CA SER A 60 3.11 -7.96 -49.94
C SER A 60 4.52 -8.62 -49.81
N SER A 61 4.55 -9.94 -49.53
CA SER A 61 5.45 -11.00 -50.07
C SER A 61 7.00 -10.99 -49.94
N GLU A 62 7.54 -12.08 -49.34
CA GLU A 62 8.67 -12.95 -49.82
C GLU A 62 10.11 -12.37 -49.99
N SER A 63 11.26 -13.08 -49.85
CA SER A 63 11.62 -14.46 -49.44
C SER A 63 13.15 -14.63 -49.18
N SER A 64 13.57 -15.79 -48.64
CA SER A 64 14.84 -16.53 -48.94
C SER A 64 16.25 -16.18 -48.35
N GLN A 65 16.81 -17.22 -47.70
CA GLN A 65 18.19 -17.78 -47.79
C GLN A 65 19.44 -17.16 -47.10
N SER A 66 20.03 -17.99 -46.22
CA SER A 66 21.46 -18.42 -46.07
C SER A 66 22.61 -17.42 -46.33
N SER A 67 23.67 -17.36 -45.51
CA SER A 67 24.62 -18.48 -45.27
C SER A 67 25.60 -18.23 -44.10
N SER A 68 26.34 -19.28 -43.73
CA SER A 68 27.32 -19.41 -42.63
C SER A 68 28.56 -18.50 -42.66
N SER A 69 29.10 -18.23 -41.47
CA SER A 69 30.51 -18.55 -41.16
C SER A 69 30.72 -18.81 -39.66
N THR A 70 31.37 -19.92 -39.34
CA THR A 70 31.87 -20.29 -38.01
C THR A 70 33.00 -19.38 -37.53
N GLU A 71 33.12 -19.17 -36.22
CA GLU A 71 34.42 -19.23 -35.53
C GLU A 71 34.23 -19.77 -34.11
N ALA A 72 35.23 -20.50 -33.60
CA ALA A 72 35.15 -21.20 -32.32
C ALA A 72 36.39 -20.95 -31.46
N SER A 73 36.19 -20.50 -30.21
CA SER A 73 37.16 -20.52 -29.11
C SER A 73 36.39 -20.21 -27.81
N SER A 74 36.08 -21.19 -26.97
CA SER A 74 36.96 -21.89 -26.01
C SER A 74 36.90 -21.27 -24.61
N SER A 75 36.13 -21.94 -23.74
CA SER A 75 36.32 -22.04 -22.28
C SER A 75 36.69 -20.79 -21.46
N SER A 76 35.78 -20.39 -20.56
CA SER A 76 36.10 -20.38 -19.13
C SER A 76 34.83 -20.64 -18.31
N THR A 77 34.96 -21.46 -17.28
CA THR A 77 33.86 -21.94 -16.43
C THR A 77 33.64 -20.99 -15.26
N ASP A 78 32.41 -20.99 -14.76
CA ASP A 78 31.99 -20.62 -13.39
C ASP A 78 31.69 -19.15 -13.07
N SER A 79 30.85 -18.96 -12.05
CA SER A 79 30.38 -17.71 -11.43
C SER A 79 29.43 -16.83 -12.25
N SER A 80 28.18 -17.28 -12.46
CA SER A 80 27.03 -16.39 -12.75
C SER A 80 25.65 -16.97 -12.35
N GLU A 81 25.57 -17.73 -11.26
CA GLU A 81 24.29 -18.15 -10.65
C GLU A 81 23.62 -17.01 -9.85
N SER A 82 23.49 -15.85 -10.50
CA SER A 82 22.73 -14.67 -10.04
C SER A 82 21.99 -13.96 -11.17
N ALA A 83 22.32 -14.24 -12.45
CA ALA A 83 21.70 -13.56 -13.59
C ALA A 83 20.32 -14.14 -13.99
N ALA A 84 20.02 -15.40 -13.64
CA ALA A 84 18.86 -16.12 -14.14
C ALA A 84 17.50 -15.68 -13.52
N VAL A 85 17.51 -14.99 -12.37
CA VAL A 85 16.28 -14.56 -11.67
C VAL A 85 15.61 -13.36 -12.38
N ASN A 86 16.39 -12.56 -13.12
CA ASN A 86 16.00 -11.19 -13.49
C ASN A 86 15.08 -11.06 -14.73
N GLN A 87 14.78 -12.13 -15.47
CA GLN A 87 13.86 -12.05 -16.62
C GLN A 87 12.37 -12.21 -16.25
N ALA A 88 12.05 -12.79 -15.09
CA ALA A 88 10.66 -12.97 -14.66
C ALA A 88 10.13 -11.84 -13.76
N ALA A 89 11.03 -11.10 -13.10
CA ALA A 89 10.69 -10.12 -12.07
C ALA A 89 11.56 -8.83 -12.16
N PRO A 90 11.50 -8.07 -13.28
CA PRO A 90 12.42 -6.96 -13.55
C PRO A 90 12.26 -5.72 -12.63
N TYR A 91 11.23 -5.68 -11.77
CA TYR A 91 11.01 -4.64 -10.76
C TYR A 91 11.26 -5.18 -9.33
N ALA A 92 11.98 -6.29 -9.19
CA ALA A 92 12.36 -6.82 -7.89
C ALA A 92 13.41 -5.91 -7.23
N VAL A 93 13.21 -5.65 -5.94
CA VAL A 93 14.17 -4.98 -5.06
C VAL A 93 15.02 -6.02 -4.36
N ASP A 94 16.34 -5.83 -4.36
CA ASP A 94 17.28 -6.64 -3.59
C ASP A 94 17.08 -6.40 -2.09
N VAL A 95 16.81 -7.48 -1.35
CA VAL A 95 16.55 -7.46 0.10
C VAL A 95 17.77 -7.10 0.94
N THR A 96 18.97 -7.10 0.36
CA THR A 96 20.18 -6.59 1.02
C THR A 96 20.12 -5.08 1.26
N GLN A 97 19.36 -4.33 0.46
CA GLN A 97 19.25 -2.87 0.55
C GLN A 97 18.59 -2.37 1.85
N PHE A 98 17.86 -3.23 2.58
CA PHE A 98 17.29 -2.95 3.90
C PHE A 98 17.81 -3.88 5.01
N SER A 99 18.99 -4.48 4.80
CA SER A 99 19.76 -5.15 5.87
C SER A 99 20.27 -4.15 6.91
N SER A 100 20.75 -2.98 6.46
CA SER A 100 20.76 -1.76 7.27
C SER A 100 19.32 -1.24 7.38
N PRO A 101 18.81 -0.87 8.57
CA PRO A 101 17.41 -0.50 8.74
C PRO A 101 16.96 0.65 7.81
N ALA A 102 16.07 0.32 6.87
CA ALA A 102 15.50 1.30 5.95
C ALA A 102 14.24 1.90 6.60
N THR A 103 14.28 3.19 6.90
CA THR A 103 13.15 3.92 7.50
C THR A 103 12.46 4.76 6.42
N PHE A 104 11.17 4.52 6.24
CA PHE A 104 10.32 5.17 5.25
C PHE A 104 9.37 6.14 5.93
N ASN A 105 9.32 7.37 5.43
CA ASN A 105 8.58 8.49 6.00
C ASN A 105 7.23 8.67 5.29
N LEU A 106 6.16 8.73 6.09
CA LEU A 106 4.78 8.89 5.64
C LEU A 106 4.25 10.30 5.98
N ARG A 107 3.37 10.82 5.12
CA ARG A 107 2.74 12.14 5.29
C ARG A 107 1.23 11.97 5.39
N GLY A 108 0.61 12.61 6.37
CA GLY A 108 -0.84 12.58 6.57
C GLY A 108 -1.24 12.59 8.04
N VAL A 109 -2.55 12.72 8.27
CA VAL A 109 -3.21 12.41 9.54
C VAL A 109 -3.57 10.92 9.56
N ASN A 110 -3.71 10.33 10.75
CA ASN A 110 -4.10 8.92 10.96
C ASN A 110 -3.20 7.86 10.30
N VAL A 111 -2.04 8.24 9.77
CA VAL A 111 -0.98 7.33 9.32
C VAL A 111 0.17 7.31 10.34
N PRO A 112 0.90 6.16 10.48
CA PRO A 112 2.20 6.14 11.15
C PRO A 112 3.12 7.24 10.59
N PRO A 113 3.98 7.89 11.39
CA PRO A 113 4.88 8.92 10.90
C PRO A 113 6.01 8.30 10.05
N SER A 114 6.42 7.09 10.39
CA SER A 114 7.38 6.30 9.64
C SER A 114 7.17 4.80 9.84
N ILE A 115 7.74 4.01 8.92
CA ILE A 115 7.83 2.55 8.99
C ILE A 115 9.29 2.17 8.78
N THR A 116 9.86 1.33 9.64
CA THR A 116 11.22 0.82 9.49
C THR A 116 11.19 -0.65 9.09
N LEU A 117 11.91 -1.00 8.02
CA LEU A 117 12.22 -2.37 7.62
C LEU A 117 13.63 -2.73 8.11
N GLN A 118 13.80 -3.93 8.66
CA GLN A 118 15.10 -4.49 9.03
C GLN A 118 15.16 -5.97 8.67
N ASN A 119 16.25 -6.42 8.05
CA ASN A 119 16.44 -7.81 7.65
C ASN A 119 17.70 -8.43 8.31
N ASN A 120 17.52 -9.01 9.51
CA ASN A 120 18.60 -9.56 10.34
C ASN A 120 18.44 -11.09 10.53
N GLY A 121 18.45 -11.85 9.42
CA GLY A 121 18.10 -13.29 9.44
C GLY A 121 16.59 -13.55 9.49
N GLY A 122 15.80 -12.49 9.37
CA GLY A 122 14.34 -12.45 9.31
C GLY A 122 13.92 -10.99 9.11
N THR A 123 12.82 -10.74 8.40
CA THR A 123 12.34 -9.38 8.18
C THR A 123 11.42 -8.94 9.31
N THR A 124 11.74 -7.80 9.92
CA THR A 124 10.90 -7.12 10.90
C THR A 124 10.41 -5.79 10.31
N VAL A 125 9.15 -5.47 10.57
CA VAL A 125 8.50 -4.21 10.20
C VAL A 125 8.07 -3.49 11.47
N THR A 126 8.55 -2.27 11.65
CA THR A 126 8.24 -1.43 12.82
C THR A 126 7.47 -0.19 12.39
N PHE A 127 6.22 -0.05 12.85
CA PHE A 127 5.36 1.10 12.63
C PHE A 127 5.53 2.08 13.79
N ALA A 128 6.11 3.25 13.52
CA ALA A 128 6.33 4.24 14.58
C ALA A 128 4.98 4.77 15.14
N SER A 129 4.93 5.02 16.45
CA SER A 129 3.76 5.64 17.10
C SER A 129 3.97 7.15 17.22
N ARG A 130 2.88 7.92 17.08
CA ARG A 130 2.86 9.37 17.38
C ARG A 130 2.56 9.66 18.86
N GLN A 131 2.10 8.66 19.61
CA GLN A 131 1.57 8.82 20.97
C GLN A 131 2.40 8.08 22.04
N SER A 132 3.27 7.15 21.62
CA SER A 132 4.14 6.37 22.50
C SER A 132 5.54 6.27 21.93
N ASN A 133 6.52 6.03 22.80
CA ASN A 133 7.89 5.66 22.41
C ASN A 133 7.98 4.21 21.88
N SER A 134 6.90 3.43 21.98
CA SER A 134 6.76 2.08 21.43
C SER A 134 5.88 2.08 20.18
N GLY A 135 6.46 1.71 19.04
CA GLY A 135 5.72 1.38 17.82
C GLY A 135 5.18 -0.06 17.82
N ASP A 136 4.26 -0.36 16.90
CA ASP A 136 3.86 -1.75 16.64
C ASP A 136 4.96 -2.44 15.81
N GLN A 137 5.30 -3.69 16.14
CA GLN A 137 6.31 -4.48 15.44
C GLN A 137 5.74 -5.80 14.97
N PHE A 138 6.11 -6.19 13.75
CA PHE A 138 5.68 -7.43 13.11
C PHE A 138 6.86 -8.16 12.50
N ALA A 139 6.85 -9.49 12.58
CA ALA A 139 7.59 -10.31 11.63
C ALA A 139 6.90 -10.23 10.27
N ALA A 140 7.66 -10.31 9.19
CA ALA A 140 7.16 -10.31 7.83
C ALA A 140 7.88 -11.30 6.93
N GLN A 141 7.15 -11.78 5.93
CA GLN A 141 7.68 -12.53 4.79
C GLN A 141 7.95 -11.55 3.64
N VAL A 142 9.04 -11.79 2.89
CA VAL A 142 9.37 -11.03 1.68
C VAL A 142 9.43 -11.99 0.51
N ASP A 143 8.59 -11.75 -0.50
CA ASP A 143 8.40 -12.63 -1.66
C ASP A 143 8.67 -11.89 -2.96
N THR A 144 9.29 -12.58 -3.92
CA THR A 144 9.31 -12.11 -5.32
C THR A 144 8.10 -12.70 -6.05
N ILE A 145 7.16 -11.84 -6.42
CA ILE A 145 5.91 -12.19 -7.11
C ILE A 145 5.99 -11.85 -8.61
N PRO A 146 5.12 -12.45 -9.46
CA PRO A 146 4.93 -11.98 -10.84
C PRO A 146 4.57 -10.49 -10.89
N THR A 147 5.00 -9.81 -11.96
CA THR A 147 4.84 -8.36 -12.09
C THR A 147 3.38 -7.93 -12.00
N LYS A 148 3.07 -7.16 -10.96
CA LYS A 148 1.74 -6.60 -10.69
C LYS A 148 1.77 -5.09 -10.90
N GLU A 149 0.71 -4.55 -11.48
CA GLU A 149 0.46 -3.10 -11.49
C GLU A 149 -0.44 -2.72 -10.30
N ILE A 150 -0.08 -1.63 -9.60
CA ILE A 150 -0.85 -1.07 -8.49
C ILE A 150 -0.95 0.45 -8.62
N ARG A 151 -2.02 1.04 -8.11
CA ARG A 151 -2.20 2.50 -8.04
C ARG A 151 -1.67 3.03 -6.72
N VAL A 152 -1.01 4.19 -6.77
CA VAL A 152 -0.29 4.78 -5.65
C VAL A 152 -0.51 6.29 -5.60
N PHE A 153 -0.87 6.82 -4.42
CA PHE A 153 -0.76 8.24 -4.11
C PHE A 153 0.72 8.61 -3.97
N SER A 154 1.22 9.42 -4.91
CA SER A 154 2.62 9.84 -4.94
C SER A 154 2.96 10.71 -3.72
N GLN A 155 4.06 10.40 -3.03
CA GLN A 155 4.47 11.12 -1.82
C GLN A 155 4.73 12.61 -2.09
N ASP A 156 5.24 12.92 -3.28
CA ASP A 156 5.55 14.26 -3.77
C ASP A 156 4.30 15.11 -4.10
N GLY A 157 3.10 14.56 -3.96
CA GLY A 157 1.84 15.25 -4.23
C GLY A 157 1.48 15.37 -5.71
N SER A 158 2.20 14.69 -6.62
CA SER A 158 1.89 14.67 -8.06
C SER A 158 0.60 13.93 -8.44
N GLY A 159 -0.11 13.38 -7.45
CA GLY A 159 -1.39 12.68 -7.62
C GLY A 159 -1.24 11.16 -7.66
N ILE A 160 -2.25 10.49 -8.22
CA ILE A 160 -2.29 9.03 -8.33
C ILE A 160 -1.53 8.59 -9.58
N ARG A 161 -0.64 7.60 -9.43
CA ARG A 161 0.08 6.96 -10.54
C ARG A 161 0.02 5.44 -10.46
N THR A 162 0.17 4.76 -11.59
CA THR A 162 0.41 3.31 -11.63
C THR A 162 1.91 3.03 -11.48
N VAL A 163 2.27 2.04 -10.66
CA VAL A 163 3.63 1.50 -10.56
C VAL A 163 3.61 -0.02 -10.74
N LYS A 164 4.74 -0.58 -11.20
CA LYS A 164 4.96 -2.02 -11.32
C LYS A 164 5.76 -2.52 -10.12
N VAL A 165 5.34 -3.65 -9.57
CA VAL A 165 5.95 -4.25 -8.36
C VAL A 165 6.24 -5.73 -8.58
N ASN A 166 7.37 -6.19 -8.03
CA ASN A 166 7.69 -7.61 -7.88
C ASN A 166 8.05 -8.00 -6.45
N THR A 167 8.51 -7.08 -5.58
CA THR A 167 8.82 -7.39 -4.18
C THR A 167 7.62 -7.12 -3.29
N GLN A 168 7.00 -8.18 -2.77
CA GLN A 168 5.91 -8.10 -1.80
C GLN A 168 6.44 -8.32 -0.38
N ILE A 169 5.91 -7.57 0.58
CA ILE A 169 6.13 -7.76 2.01
C ILE A 169 4.79 -8.05 2.67
N THR A 170 4.67 -9.18 3.35
CA THR A 170 3.44 -9.62 4.01
C THR A 170 3.66 -9.69 5.52
N LEU A 171 2.90 -8.94 6.33
CA LEU A 171 2.98 -9.04 7.80
C LEU A 171 2.46 -10.41 8.26
N THR A 172 3.21 -11.12 9.09
CA THR A 172 2.85 -12.48 9.54
C THR A 172 2.48 -12.54 11.01
N GLN A 173 3.39 -12.15 11.91
CA GLN A 173 3.20 -12.26 13.36
C GLN A 173 3.36 -10.89 14.04
N HIS A 174 2.38 -10.48 14.85
CA HIS A 174 2.55 -9.33 15.75
C HIS A 174 3.51 -9.69 16.89
N LEU A 175 4.56 -8.88 17.06
CA LEU A 175 5.66 -9.12 18.01
C LEU A 175 5.53 -8.25 19.27
N SER A 176 5.17 -6.98 19.11
CA SER A 176 5.02 -6.03 20.22
C SER A 176 4.22 -4.81 19.80
N GLY A 177 3.52 -4.20 20.75
CA GLY A 177 2.79 -2.95 20.53
C GLY A 177 1.35 -3.06 21.02
N THR A 178 0.51 -2.15 20.53
CA THR A 178 -0.94 -2.11 20.81
C THR A 178 -1.78 -2.75 19.71
N GLY A 179 -1.19 -3.05 18.54
CA GLY A 179 -1.86 -3.76 17.44
C GLY A 179 -2.75 -2.85 16.58
N GLY A 180 -2.23 -1.70 16.14
CA GLY A 180 -2.92 -0.78 15.22
C GLY A 180 -2.78 -1.15 13.73
N GLN A 181 -2.29 -2.34 13.42
CA GLN A 181 -2.09 -2.86 12.06
C GLN A 181 -2.53 -4.33 12.01
N ASP A 182 -3.16 -4.73 10.90
CA ASP A 182 -3.65 -6.09 10.72
C ASP A 182 -2.54 -7.06 10.29
N GLN A 183 -2.61 -8.29 10.81
CA GLN A 183 -1.84 -9.41 10.26
C GLN A 183 -2.32 -9.70 8.83
N ASN A 184 -1.41 -10.18 7.98
CA ASN A 184 -1.59 -10.33 6.53
C ASN A 184 -1.69 -9.02 5.75
N ASN A 185 -1.44 -7.84 6.36
CA ASN A 185 -1.28 -6.60 5.60
C ASN A 185 -0.14 -6.75 4.58
N VAL A 186 -0.44 -6.38 3.33
CA VAL A 186 0.48 -6.47 2.19
C VAL A 186 1.01 -5.08 1.86
N MET A 187 2.34 -4.99 1.74
CA MET A 187 3.07 -3.83 1.25
C MET A 187 3.93 -4.25 0.06
N TYR A 188 4.43 -3.28 -0.71
CA TYR A 188 5.36 -3.53 -1.81
C TYR A 188 6.57 -2.63 -1.71
N LEU A 189 7.75 -3.14 -2.06
CA LEU A 189 8.99 -2.37 -2.10
C LEU A 189 9.36 -2.08 -3.55
N ILE A 190 9.71 -0.82 -3.86
CA ILE A 190 10.12 -0.40 -5.20
C ILE A 190 11.38 0.46 -5.17
N ASN A 191 12.16 0.39 -6.25
CA ASN A 191 13.11 1.44 -6.60
C ASN A 191 12.33 2.66 -7.12
N ASN A 192 12.53 3.83 -6.53
CA ASN A 192 11.85 5.05 -6.93
C ASN A 192 12.64 5.85 -7.98
N LYS A 193 11.99 6.84 -8.59
CA LYS A 193 12.58 7.66 -9.68
C LYS A 193 13.84 8.44 -9.29
N ASN A 194 14.14 8.57 -8.01
CA ASN A 194 15.31 9.26 -7.48
C ASN A 194 16.48 8.29 -7.18
N GLY A 195 16.33 6.98 -7.46
CA GLY A 195 17.33 5.96 -7.18
C GLY A 195 17.36 5.45 -5.73
N GLY A 196 16.42 5.88 -4.89
CA GLY A 196 16.22 5.36 -3.54
C GLY A 196 15.08 4.34 -3.46
N LEU A 197 14.78 3.86 -2.26
CA LEU A 197 13.63 2.98 -2.02
C LEU A 197 12.36 3.77 -1.70
N SER A 198 11.22 3.27 -2.17
CA SER A 198 9.89 3.60 -1.65
C SER A 198 9.20 2.33 -1.15
N LEU A 199 8.55 2.44 0.00
CA LEU A 199 7.64 1.43 0.54
C LEU A 199 6.20 1.84 0.24
N ILE A 200 5.47 0.97 -0.45
CA ILE A 200 4.08 1.17 -0.84
C ILE A 200 3.18 0.44 0.15
N THR A 201 2.31 1.18 0.84
CA THR A 201 1.53 0.67 1.99
C THR A 201 0.03 0.72 1.73
N PRO A 202 -0.79 -0.07 2.46
CA PRO A 202 -2.22 0.19 2.56
C PRO A 202 -2.52 1.63 2.97
N ASN A 203 -3.69 2.13 2.61
CA ASN A 203 -4.13 3.45 3.04
C ASN A 203 -4.80 3.39 4.41
N TYR A 204 -4.06 3.79 5.45
CA TYR A 204 -4.52 3.75 6.85
C TYR A 204 -5.52 4.86 7.21
N ALA A 205 -5.62 5.93 6.40
CA ALA A 205 -6.43 7.09 6.77
C ALA A 205 -7.93 6.88 6.54
N GLY A 206 -8.32 5.89 5.73
CA GLY A 206 -9.71 5.42 5.56
C GLY A 206 -10.66 6.41 4.86
N ASN A 207 -10.16 7.52 4.34
CA ASN A 207 -10.94 8.65 3.81
C ASN A 207 -10.66 8.92 2.31
N VAL A 208 -10.73 7.87 1.49
CA VAL A 208 -10.60 7.97 0.02
C VAL A 208 -11.95 7.89 -0.68
N GLU A 209 -12.01 8.40 -1.91
CA GLU A 209 -13.18 8.25 -2.76
C GLU A 209 -13.43 6.77 -3.13
N PRO A 210 -14.68 6.36 -3.45
CA PRO A 210 -15.01 4.96 -3.76
C PRO A 210 -14.22 4.37 -4.93
N ASP A 211 -13.79 5.20 -5.89
CA ASP A 211 -12.95 4.81 -7.04
C ASP A 211 -11.44 4.81 -6.71
N GLN A 212 -11.06 5.02 -5.45
CA GLN A 212 -9.68 5.12 -4.97
C GLN A 212 -9.36 4.12 -3.84
N MET A 213 -10.28 3.19 -3.53
CA MET A 213 -10.14 2.22 -2.44
C MET A 213 -8.94 1.25 -2.57
N ASP A 214 -8.49 0.96 -3.80
CA ASP A 214 -7.27 0.17 -4.08
C ASP A 214 -5.98 1.00 -4.16
N VAL A 215 -6.06 2.33 -4.00
CA VAL A 215 -4.90 3.22 -4.14
C VAL A 215 -4.08 3.22 -2.85
N MET A 216 -2.86 2.71 -2.97
CA MET A 216 -1.90 2.58 -1.87
C MET A 216 -1.16 3.91 -1.60
N LEU A 217 -0.54 4.05 -0.43
CA LEU A 217 0.27 5.22 -0.07
C LEU A 217 1.75 4.96 -0.38
N GLU A 218 2.47 5.98 -0.87
CA GLU A 218 3.93 5.94 -0.97
C GLU A 218 4.59 6.53 0.29
N ALA A 219 5.42 5.73 0.94
CA ALA A 219 6.41 6.16 1.91
C ALA A 219 7.80 6.17 1.24
N VAL A 220 8.57 7.23 1.44
CA VAL A 220 9.93 7.38 0.86
C VAL A 220 10.97 7.31 1.95
N GLN A 221 12.16 6.79 1.64
CA GLN A 221 13.30 6.79 2.55
C GLN A 221 13.72 8.24 2.91
#